data_AF-A0A835BE05-F1
#
_entry.id   AF-A0A835BE05-F1
#
_cell.length_a   1.000
_cell.length_b   1.000
_cell.length_c   1.000
_cell.angle_alpha   90.00
_cell.angle_beta   90.00
_cell.angle_gamma   90.00
#
_symmetry.space_group_name_H-M   'P 1'
#
loop_
_entity.id
_entity.type
_entity.pdbx_description
1 polymer ?
#
loop_
_entity_poly.entity_id
_entity_poly.type
_entity_poly.pdbx_seq_one_letter_code
_entity_poly.pdbx_strand_id
1 'polypeptide(L)'
;MGSAILASWPWDNLGFYKYVLYGPLVGKAAASRAWEAASPDRWILLLLVLFGLRALTYQLWSSYSNMLFATRRRRIVRDGVDFEQIDREWDWDNFLILQVLMAATAFYAFPTLRHLPLWDARGLAVAALVHVVATEPLFYAAHRAFHASGLLYARYHSLHHSSKVPQPFTAGLATPLESIVLGALMALPLAAACAAGCGSVALAFGYVLAFDFLRAMGHCNVEVFPSSLFQAIPVLRYLIYTPTYHTIHHTKREANFCLFMPLFDLLGGTLDDHSWEMQKQTFDATTHAGVDEVPDFVFLAHVVDVMQSLHVPFVLRTFAATPFSVQLFLLPMWPFAFLVMLAMWVWSKTFVISCYNLRGRLHQMWAVPRYGFQYFLPFAKDGINKQIELAILRADKMGVKVLSLAALNKNEALNGGGTLFVNKHPDLRVRVVHGNTLTAAVILNEIPKGTTEVFMTGATSKLGRAIALYLCKKRVRVMMMTLSTERFQKIQKEAPAEFQNYLVQVTKYRSAQHCKTWIVGKWLSPREQRWAPAGTHFHQFVVPPIIGFRRDCTYGKLAAMRLPKDVQGLGACEYSLDRGVVHACHAGGVVHFLEGYTHHEVGAIDVDRIDVVWEAALKHGLRPA
;
A
#
# COMPACT_ATOMS: atom_id res chain seq x y z
N MET A 1 14.28 -22.56 26.97
CA MET A 1 14.57 -21.36 27.80
C MET A 1 13.28 -20.57 27.91
N GLY A 2 12.79 -20.29 29.13
CA GLY A 2 11.55 -19.51 29.32
C GLY A 2 11.69 -18.11 28.73
N SER A 3 10.58 -17.53 28.25
CA SER A 3 10.60 -16.15 27.76
C SER A 3 11.03 -15.22 28.89
N ALA A 4 11.86 -14.22 28.56
CA ALA A 4 12.26 -13.22 29.54
C ALA A 4 11.03 -12.39 29.95
N ILE A 5 10.97 -12.01 31.23
CA ILE A 5 9.89 -11.18 31.77
C ILE A 5 9.78 -9.90 30.95
N LEU A 6 8.56 -9.52 30.53
CA LEU A 6 8.27 -8.33 29.72
C LEU A 6 8.91 -8.30 28.31
N ALA A 7 9.34 -9.44 27.77
CA ALA A 7 9.83 -9.55 26.38
C ALA A 7 8.70 -9.73 25.34
N SER A 8 7.49 -10.10 25.78
CA SER A 8 6.30 -10.29 24.94
C SER A 8 5.08 -9.64 25.61
N TRP A 9 4.09 -9.18 24.83
CA TRP A 9 2.93 -8.51 25.42
C TRP A 9 2.05 -9.50 26.17
N PRO A 10 1.53 -9.11 27.36
CA PRO A 10 0.68 -10.00 28.15
C PRO A 10 -0.68 -10.30 27.47
N TRP A 11 -1.02 -9.58 26.40
CA TRP A 11 -2.24 -9.74 25.61
C TRP A 11 -1.99 -10.11 24.14
N ASP A 12 -0.80 -10.61 23.80
CA ASP A 12 -0.50 -11.06 22.41
C ASP A 12 -1.52 -12.09 21.90
N ASN A 13 -2.06 -12.94 22.80
CA ASN A 13 -3.07 -13.93 22.48
C ASN A 13 -4.45 -13.35 22.11
N LEU A 14 -4.72 -12.07 22.38
CA LEU A 14 -5.99 -11.44 22.05
C LEU A 14 -6.08 -11.03 20.57
N GLY A 15 -4.95 -10.85 19.88
CA GLY A 15 -4.92 -10.31 18.52
C GLY A 15 -5.79 -9.05 18.39
N PHE A 16 -6.73 -9.06 17.43
CA PHE A 16 -7.67 -7.96 17.24
C PHE A 16 -8.58 -7.65 18.45
N TYR A 17 -8.79 -8.61 19.36
CA TYR A 17 -9.63 -8.40 20.55
C TYR A 17 -8.93 -7.58 21.65
N LYS A 18 -7.65 -7.23 21.50
CA LYS A 18 -6.91 -6.42 22.48
C LYS A 18 -7.56 -5.08 22.81
N TYR A 19 -8.35 -4.52 21.90
CA TYR A 19 -9.08 -3.26 22.12
C TYR A 19 -10.12 -3.37 23.25
N VAL A 20 -10.52 -4.57 23.67
CA VAL A 20 -11.37 -4.80 24.85
C VAL A 20 -10.67 -4.34 26.15
N LEU A 21 -9.33 -4.34 26.20
CA LEU A 21 -8.57 -3.83 27.36
C LEU A 21 -8.86 -2.35 27.66
N TYR A 22 -9.29 -1.61 26.63
CA TYR A 22 -9.68 -0.21 26.75
C TYR A 22 -11.18 -0.01 27.03
N GLY A 23 -11.99 -1.06 26.83
CA GLY A 23 -13.43 -1.08 27.03
C GLY A 23 -13.90 -0.58 28.41
N PRO A 24 -13.23 -0.93 29.54
CA PRO A 24 -13.60 -0.42 30.85
C PRO A 24 -13.57 1.12 30.95
N LEU A 25 -12.59 1.78 30.31
CA LEU A 25 -12.51 3.25 30.30
C LEU A 25 -13.64 3.86 29.47
N VAL A 26 -13.94 3.29 28.30
CA VAL A 26 -15.07 3.72 27.46
C VAL A 26 -16.40 3.54 28.19
N GLY A 27 -16.61 2.36 28.80
CA GLY A 27 -17.83 2.05 29.55
C GLY A 27 -18.00 2.95 30.77
N LYS A 28 -16.92 3.22 31.50
CA LYS A 28 -16.94 4.16 32.64
C LYS A 28 -17.27 5.58 32.18
N ALA A 29 -16.64 6.08 31.12
CA ALA A 29 -16.91 7.40 30.55
C ALA A 29 -18.38 7.56 30.11
N ALA A 30 -18.96 6.50 29.53
CA ALA A 30 -20.37 6.48 29.16
C ALA A 30 -21.29 6.50 30.38
N ALA A 31 -21.04 5.63 31.36
CA ALA A 31 -21.85 5.50 32.57
C ALA A 31 -21.84 6.78 33.42
N SER A 32 -20.69 7.48 33.51
CA SER A 32 -20.53 8.72 34.28
C SER A 32 -20.82 9.99 33.49
N ARG A 33 -21.24 9.86 32.23
CA ARG A 33 -21.45 10.98 31.30
C ARG A 33 -20.25 11.93 31.29
N ALA A 34 -19.06 11.40 31.07
CA ALA A 34 -17.80 12.15 31.15
C ALA A 34 -17.70 13.35 30.18
N TRP A 35 -18.62 13.47 29.20
CA TRP A 35 -18.75 14.64 28.33
C TRP A 35 -19.42 15.85 29.00
N GLU A 36 -20.13 15.67 30.12
CA GLU A 36 -20.71 16.77 30.88
C GLU A 36 -19.61 17.52 31.64
N ALA A 37 -19.63 18.86 31.58
CA ALA A 37 -18.59 19.69 32.17
C ALA A 37 -18.45 19.51 33.70
N ALA A 38 -19.54 19.14 34.38
CA ALA A 38 -19.61 18.89 35.81
C ALA A 38 -19.23 17.45 36.21
N SER A 39 -18.99 16.53 35.24
CA SER A 39 -18.69 15.14 35.56
C SER A 39 -17.31 15.02 36.23
N PRO A 40 -17.22 14.35 37.40
CA PRO A 40 -15.94 14.11 38.07
C PRO A 40 -15.02 13.16 37.27
N ASP A 41 -15.58 12.45 36.29
CA ASP A 41 -14.89 11.50 35.43
C ASP A 41 -14.51 12.08 34.06
N ARG A 42 -14.61 13.40 33.88
CA ARG A 42 -14.23 14.10 32.64
C ARG A 42 -12.79 13.82 32.19
N TRP A 43 -11.89 13.53 33.13
CA TRP A 43 -10.51 13.14 32.82
C TRP A 43 -10.42 11.86 31.98
N ILE A 44 -11.37 10.92 32.12
CA ILE A 44 -11.43 9.70 31.31
C ILE A 44 -11.67 10.05 29.85
N LEU A 45 -12.58 10.99 29.57
CA LEU A 45 -12.81 11.50 28.22
C LEU A 45 -11.55 12.17 27.65
N LEU A 46 -10.80 12.92 28.46
CA LEU A 46 -9.55 13.53 28.02
C LEU A 46 -8.49 12.47 27.66
N LEU A 47 -8.38 11.38 28.43
CA LEU A 47 -7.50 10.26 28.07
C LEU A 47 -7.94 9.56 26.78
N LEU A 48 -9.25 9.40 26.58
CA LEU A 48 -9.86 8.86 25.35
C LEU A 48 -9.51 9.70 24.13
N VAL A 49 -9.69 11.02 24.23
CA VAL A 49 -9.33 11.96 23.17
C VAL A 49 -7.83 11.95 22.92
N LEU A 50 -7.00 11.99 23.97
CA LEU A 50 -5.56 11.95 23.83
C LEU A 50 -5.09 10.66 23.15
N PHE A 51 -5.61 9.49 23.55
CA PHE A 51 -5.32 8.21 22.87
C PHE A 51 -5.62 8.29 21.37
N GLY A 52 -6.80 8.80 20.99
CA GLY A 52 -7.19 8.98 19.59
C GLY A 52 -6.26 9.93 18.82
N LEU A 53 -5.88 11.05 19.44
CA LEU A 53 -4.95 12.03 18.83
C LEU A 53 -3.54 11.46 18.67
N ARG A 54 -3.06 10.67 19.62
CA ARG A 54 -1.78 9.97 19.52
C ARG A 54 -1.81 8.97 18.36
N ALA A 55 -2.84 8.12 18.30
CA ALA A 55 -3.02 7.18 17.17
C ALA A 55 -3.09 7.90 15.82
N LEU A 56 -3.84 9.00 15.76
CA LEU A 56 -3.94 9.86 14.57
C LEU A 56 -2.57 10.44 14.17
N THR A 57 -1.73 10.84 15.13
CA THR A 57 -0.38 11.38 14.86
C THR A 57 0.48 10.37 14.11
N TYR A 58 0.55 9.13 14.58
CA TYR A 58 1.28 8.05 13.89
C TYR A 58 0.67 7.72 12.53
N GLN A 59 -0.67 7.69 12.44
CA GLN A 59 -1.36 7.46 11.18
C GLN A 59 -1.07 8.56 10.15
N LEU A 60 -1.09 9.84 10.54
CA LEU A 60 -0.79 10.97 9.65
C LEU A 60 0.66 10.94 9.17
N TRP A 61 1.61 10.63 10.05
CA TRP A 61 3.00 10.41 9.66
C TRP A 61 3.14 9.21 8.71
N SER A 62 2.43 8.12 8.96
CA SER A 62 2.43 6.93 8.09
C SER A 62 1.87 7.25 6.72
N SER A 63 0.75 7.97 6.67
CA SER A 63 0.16 8.51 5.44
C SER A 63 1.16 9.38 4.68
N TYR A 64 1.78 10.38 5.34
CA TYR A 64 2.80 11.23 4.73
C TYR A 64 3.96 10.42 4.15
N SER A 65 4.51 9.48 4.92
CA SER A 65 5.64 8.62 4.52
C SER A 65 5.33 7.84 3.24
N ASN A 66 4.09 7.37 3.11
CA ASN A 66 3.60 6.58 1.99
C ASN A 66 3.07 7.43 0.81
N MET A 67 2.97 8.76 0.93
CA MET A 67 2.67 9.67 -0.19
C MET A 67 3.87 9.79 -1.14
N LEU A 68 4.25 8.70 -1.81
CA LEU A 68 5.44 8.63 -2.68
C LEU A 68 5.47 9.70 -3.78
N PHE A 69 4.30 10.22 -4.18
CA PHE A 69 4.23 11.35 -5.08
C PHE A 69 4.86 12.64 -4.53
N ALA A 70 4.86 12.82 -3.21
CA ALA A 70 5.43 13.96 -2.48
C ALA A 70 6.76 13.62 -1.76
N THR A 71 6.97 12.36 -1.35
CA THR A 71 8.09 11.99 -0.48
C THR A 71 9.20 11.22 -1.15
N ARG A 72 8.97 10.55 -2.30
CA ARG A 72 9.94 9.58 -2.87
C ARG A 72 11.36 10.10 -3.01
N ARG A 73 11.56 11.38 -3.30
CA ARG A 73 12.90 11.95 -3.52
C ARG A 73 13.69 12.06 -2.22
N ARG A 74 13.00 12.29 -1.10
CA ARG A 74 13.55 12.49 0.24
C ARG A 74 13.58 11.21 1.07
N ARG A 75 13.29 10.04 0.46
CA ARG A 75 13.36 8.76 1.15
C ARG A 75 14.81 8.41 1.46
N ILE A 76 15.07 7.97 2.69
CA ILE A 76 16.41 7.64 3.17
C ILE A 76 16.75 6.20 2.76
N VAL A 77 15.96 5.22 3.21
CA VAL A 77 15.96 3.83 2.75
C VAL A 77 15.07 3.69 1.53
N ARG A 78 15.66 3.25 0.41
CA ARG A 78 15.00 3.16 -0.91
C ARG A 78 14.14 1.90 -1.06
N ASP A 79 14.45 0.84 -0.32
CA ASP A 79 13.67 -0.40 -0.32
C ASP A 79 12.18 -0.17 -0.02
N GLY A 80 11.29 -0.89 -0.70
CA GLY A 80 9.87 -0.89 -0.34
C GLY A 80 9.62 -1.60 0.99
N VAL A 81 8.48 -1.33 1.61
CA VAL A 81 8.02 -2.05 2.80
C VAL A 81 7.27 -3.31 2.35
N ASP A 82 7.73 -4.49 2.77
CA ASP A 82 7.10 -5.77 2.41
C ASP A 82 6.00 -6.21 3.39
N PHE A 83 5.25 -7.24 2.99
CA PHE A 83 4.19 -7.81 3.82
C PHE A 83 4.70 -8.34 5.18
N GLU A 84 5.89 -8.94 5.23
CA GLU A 84 6.45 -9.48 6.47
C GLU A 84 6.72 -8.37 7.50
N GLN A 85 7.28 -7.25 7.05
CA GLN A 85 7.45 -6.09 7.92
C GLN A 85 6.10 -5.53 8.38
N ILE A 86 5.10 -5.42 7.49
CA ILE A 86 3.76 -4.92 7.86
C ILE A 86 3.13 -5.82 8.92
N ASP A 87 3.27 -7.14 8.81
CA ASP A 87 2.72 -8.10 9.78
C ASP A 87 3.39 -7.99 11.13
N ARG A 88 4.72 -7.82 11.18
CA ARG A 88 5.44 -7.59 12.45
C ARG A 88 5.01 -6.30 13.13
N GLU A 89 4.72 -5.27 12.34
CA GLU A 89 4.27 -3.96 12.82
C GLU A 89 2.75 -3.87 13.00
N TRP A 90 2.00 -4.97 12.83
CA TRP A 90 0.53 -4.94 12.86
C TRP A 90 -0.01 -4.39 14.17
N ASP A 91 0.60 -4.81 15.28
CA ASP A 91 0.22 -4.46 16.65
C ASP A 91 1.02 -3.29 17.23
N TRP A 92 1.51 -2.38 16.36
CA TRP A 92 2.30 -1.21 16.76
C TRP A 92 1.65 -0.34 17.82
N ASP A 93 0.32 -0.36 17.95
CA ASP A 93 -0.46 0.45 18.90
C ASP A 93 -0.54 -0.16 20.32
N ASN A 94 0.10 -1.31 20.57
CA ASN A 94 0.16 -1.92 21.91
C ASN A 94 0.70 -0.95 22.98
N PHE A 95 1.71 -0.12 22.65
CA PHE A 95 2.23 0.85 23.61
C PHE A 95 1.21 1.96 23.94
N LEU A 96 0.30 2.31 23.02
CA LEU A 96 -0.75 3.28 23.30
C LEU A 96 -1.72 2.72 24.34
N ILE A 97 -2.10 1.45 24.21
CA ILE A 97 -2.98 0.75 25.16
C ILE A 97 -2.31 0.68 26.53
N LEU A 98 -1.03 0.28 26.59
CA LEU A 98 -0.29 0.23 27.83
C LEU A 98 -0.20 1.60 28.51
N GLN A 99 0.21 2.64 27.76
CA GLN A 99 0.46 3.96 28.34
C GLN A 99 -0.83 4.67 28.76
N VAL A 100 -1.96 4.43 28.10
CA VAL A 100 -3.24 4.96 28.57
C VAL A 100 -3.74 4.24 29.83
N LEU A 101 -3.46 2.95 29.99
CA LEU A 101 -3.70 2.24 31.24
C LEU A 101 -2.80 2.76 32.36
N MET A 102 -1.50 2.97 32.09
CA MET A 102 -0.57 3.60 33.05
C MET A 102 -1.07 4.99 33.47
N ALA A 103 -1.51 5.81 32.51
CA ALA A 103 -2.09 7.12 32.80
C ALA A 103 -3.36 6.99 33.65
N ALA A 104 -4.29 6.10 33.31
CA ALA A 104 -5.49 5.88 34.11
C ALA A 104 -5.15 5.45 35.55
N THR A 105 -4.20 4.53 35.73
CA THR A 105 -3.69 4.13 37.04
C THR A 105 -3.13 5.32 37.82
N ALA A 106 -2.37 6.21 37.17
CA ALA A 106 -1.84 7.42 37.81
C ALA A 106 -2.96 8.38 38.24
N PHE A 107 -3.98 8.61 37.41
CA PHE A 107 -5.15 9.43 37.78
C PHE A 107 -5.95 8.79 38.93
N TYR A 108 -5.99 7.45 39.01
CA TYR A 108 -6.60 6.76 40.15
C TYR A 108 -5.78 6.92 41.43
N ALA A 109 -4.46 6.73 41.36
CA ALA A 109 -3.53 6.82 42.48
C ALA A 109 -3.37 8.26 43.02
N PHE A 110 -3.43 9.26 42.14
CA PHE A 110 -3.23 10.67 42.47
C PHE A 110 -4.46 11.51 42.07
N PRO A 111 -5.48 11.62 42.95
CA PRO A 111 -6.72 12.35 42.63
C PRO A 111 -6.52 13.82 42.25
N THR A 112 -5.43 14.44 42.70
CA THR A 112 -5.06 15.83 42.32
C THR A 112 -4.89 16.02 40.81
N LEU A 113 -4.49 14.97 40.08
CA LEU A 113 -4.37 15.01 38.61
C LEU A 113 -5.72 15.16 37.89
N ARG A 114 -6.83 14.84 38.56
CA ARG A 114 -8.19 14.96 38.00
C ARG A 114 -8.69 16.40 37.95
N HIS A 115 -8.01 17.32 38.64
CA HIS A 115 -8.42 18.71 38.82
C HIS A 115 -7.39 19.71 38.26
N LEU A 116 -6.61 19.30 37.25
CA LEU A 116 -5.64 20.19 36.62
C LEU A 116 -6.33 21.36 35.91
N PRO A 117 -5.77 22.58 35.98
CA PRO A 117 -6.24 23.70 35.19
C PRO A 117 -6.08 23.40 33.69
N LEU A 118 -6.89 24.07 32.86
CA LEU A 118 -6.78 23.91 31.41
C LEU A 118 -5.43 24.37 30.87
N TRP A 119 -4.86 25.44 31.42
CA TRP A 119 -3.63 26.08 30.95
C TRP A 119 -2.82 26.67 32.10
N ASP A 120 -1.50 26.46 32.06
CA ASP A 120 -0.50 27.20 32.86
C ASP A 120 0.83 27.20 32.09
N ALA A 121 1.29 28.38 31.66
CA ALA A 121 2.50 28.52 30.86
C ALA A 121 3.79 28.18 31.62
N ARG A 122 3.80 28.28 32.96
CA ARG A 122 4.97 27.96 33.79
C ARG A 122 5.33 26.47 33.69
N GLY A 123 4.32 25.63 33.51
CA GLY A 123 4.47 24.19 33.31
C GLY A 123 5.30 23.84 32.08
N LEU A 124 5.23 24.65 31.01
CA LEU A 124 6.03 24.44 29.80
C LEU A 124 7.52 24.63 30.08
N ALA A 125 7.90 25.65 30.86
CA ALA A 125 9.29 25.90 31.21
C ALA A 125 9.86 24.78 32.09
N VAL A 126 9.09 24.33 33.10
CA VAL A 126 9.49 23.20 33.95
C VAL A 126 9.61 21.92 33.12
N ALA A 127 8.63 21.62 32.28
CA ALA A 127 8.66 20.42 31.46
C ALA A 127 9.82 20.43 30.45
N ALA A 128 10.07 21.56 29.77
CA ALA A 128 11.19 21.70 28.84
C ALA A 128 12.54 21.52 29.56
N LEU A 129 12.72 22.17 30.72
CA LEU A 129 13.94 22.01 31.50
C LEU A 129 14.16 20.55 31.89
N VAL A 130 13.16 19.90 32.50
CA VAL A 130 13.24 18.50 32.95
C VAL A 130 13.44 17.55 31.77
N HIS A 131 12.83 17.83 30.63
CA HIS A 131 13.05 17.05 29.42
C HIS A 131 14.53 17.04 29.01
N VAL A 132 15.14 18.22 28.92
CA VAL A 132 16.54 18.37 28.53
C VAL A 132 17.48 17.80 29.60
N VAL A 133 17.30 18.15 30.87
CA VAL A 133 18.29 17.80 31.92
C VAL A 133 18.13 16.40 32.48
N ALA A 134 16.96 15.76 32.31
CA ALA A 134 16.68 14.44 32.86
C ALA A 134 16.18 13.45 31.79
N THR A 135 15.09 13.73 31.08
CA THR A 135 14.49 12.76 30.15
C THR A 135 15.46 12.32 29.05
N GLU A 136 16.12 13.25 28.40
CA GLU A 136 17.10 12.97 27.33
C GLU A 136 18.31 12.15 27.82
N PRO A 137 19.07 12.57 28.86
CA PRO A 137 20.21 11.79 29.33
C PRO A 137 19.81 10.43 29.92
N LEU A 138 18.65 10.32 30.59
CA LEU A 138 18.16 9.03 31.09
C LEU A 138 17.74 8.10 29.95
N PHE A 139 17.09 8.63 28.91
CA PHE A 139 16.78 7.85 27.71
C PHE A 139 18.08 7.38 27.03
N TYR A 140 19.03 8.29 26.81
CA TYR A 140 20.32 7.97 26.22
C TYR A 140 21.01 6.82 26.95
N ALA A 141 21.07 6.88 28.29
CA ALA A 141 21.66 5.83 29.12
C ALA A 141 20.91 4.50 29.00
N ALA A 142 19.58 4.52 29.07
CA ALA A 142 18.76 3.31 28.94
C ALA A 142 18.89 2.68 27.55
N HIS A 143 18.82 3.49 26.50
CA HIS A 143 18.94 3.06 25.11
C HIS A 143 20.31 2.46 24.84
N ARG A 144 21.38 3.14 25.29
CA ARG A 144 22.75 2.59 25.20
C ARG A 144 22.91 1.30 26.00
N ALA A 145 22.27 1.16 27.17
CA ALA A 145 22.31 -0.08 27.94
C ALA A 145 21.63 -1.26 27.22
N PHE A 146 20.52 -1.01 26.52
CA PHE A 146 19.89 -2.02 25.68
C PHE A 146 20.80 -2.50 24.54
N HIS A 147 21.66 -1.64 24.01
CA HIS A 147 22.65 -1.99 22.99
C HIS A 147 23.95 -2.59 23.55
N ALA A 148 24.41 -2.14 24.71
CA ALA A 148 25.70 -2.53 25.29
C ALA A 148 25.74 -4.00 25.74
N SER A 149 24.59 -4.62 26.02
CA SER A 149 24.48 -6.02 26.39
C SER A 149 23.83 -6.83 25.28
N GLY A 150 24.55 -7.82 24.72
CA GLY A 150 23.99 -8.73 23.72
C GLY A 150 22.73 -9.46 24.20
N LEU A 151 22.60 -9.69 25.52
CA LEU A 151 21.42 -10.31 26.12
C LEU A 151 20.21 -9.36 26.16
N LEU A 152 20.43 -8.09 26.55
CA LEU A 152 19.36 -7.09 26.59
C LEU A 152 18.90 -6.74 25.17
N TYR A 153 19.85 -6.61 24.24
CA TYR A 153 19.55 -6.40 22.84
C TYR A 153 18.70 -7.53 22.29
N ALA A 154 19.15 -8.79 22.40
CA ALA A 154 18.46 -9.93 21.81
C ALA A 154 17.07 -10.19 22.41
N ARG A 155 16.81 -9.78 23.67
CA ARG A 155 15.54 -10.02 24.35
C ARG A 155 14.55 -8.87 24.26
N TYR A 156 15.04 -7.64 24.24
CA TYR A 156 14.20 -6.46 24.35
C TYR A 156 14.29 -5.58 23.11
N HIS A 157 15.49 -5.29 22.60
CA HIS A 157 15.65 -4.24 21.59
C HIS A 157 15.77 -4.73 20.13
N SER A 158 16.08 -6.00 19.90
CA SER A 158 16.26 -6.55 18.56
C SER A 158 14.99 -6.54 17.72
N LEU A 159 13.82 -6.64 18.37
CA LEU A 159 12.51 -6.55 17.72
C LEU A 159 12.33 -5.15 17.09
N HIS A 160 12.72 -4.10 17.81
CA HIS A 160 12.65 -2.72 17.31
C HIS A 160 13.50 -2.51 16.04
N HIS A 161 14.68 -3.12 15.99
CA HIS A 161 15.61 -3.09 14.85
C HIS A 161 15.29 -4.12 13.76
N SER A 162 14.21 -4.90 13.88
CA SER A 162 13.88 -5.97 12.93
C SER A 162 13.26 -5.45 11.62
N SER A 163 12.72 -4.24 11.63
CA SER A 163 12.15 -3.57 10.46
C SER A 163 13.26 -3.00 9.59
N LYS A 164 13.36 -3.46 8.35
CA LYS A 164 14.37 -3.02 7.39
C LYS A 164 14.19 -1.55 7.00
N VAL A 165 12.95 -1.13 6.83
CA VAL A 165 12.60 0.24 6.44
C VAL A 165 11.88 0.89 7.62
N PRO A 166 12.49 1.84 8.35
CA PRO A 166 11.78 2.53 9.42
C PRO A 166 10.46 3.12 8.90
N GLN A 167 9.39 2.92 9.65
CA GLN A 167 8.09 3.52 9.46
C GLN A 167 7.60 4.10 10.78
N PRO A 168 6.67 5.07 10.78
CA PRO A 168 6.10 5.59 12.03
C PRO A 168 5.55 4.49 12.94
N PHE A 169 5.04 3.40 12.37
CA PHE A 169 4.59 2.21 13.12
C PHE A 169 5.74 1.36 13.67
N THR A 170 6.93 1.36 13.06
CA THR A 170 8.15 0.76 13.64
C THR A 170 8.49 1.38 14.99
N ALA A 171 8.18 2.66 15.20
CA ALA A 171 8.31 3.27 16.52
C ALA A 171 7.45 2.49 17.54
N GLY A 172 6.23 2.08 17.21
CA GLY A 172 5.39 1.29 18.12
C GLY A 172 5.85 -0.16 18.30
N LEU A 173 6.72 -0.67 17.42
CA LEU A 173 7.25 -2.04 17.47
C LEU A 173 8.37 -2.14 18.53
N ALA A 174 7.97 -2.38 19.77
CA ALA A 174 8.86 -2.53 20.92
C ALA A 174 8.27 -3.53 21.93
N THR A 175 9.10 -4.00 22.84
CA THR A 175 8.67 -4.85 23.94
C THR A 175 7.93 -4.05 25.03
N PRO A 176 7.15 -4.73 25.89
CA PRO A 176 6.54 -4.08 27.05
C PRO A 176 7.55 -3.36 27.94
N LEU A 177 8.74 -3.94 28.17
CA LEU A 177 9.77 -3.32 29.00
C LEU A 177 10.21 -1.96 28.43
N GLU A 178 10.56 -1.91 27.15
CA GLU A 178 10.94 -0.66 26.48
C GLU A 178 9.80 0.36 26.52
N SER A 179 8.56 -0.10 26.34
CA SER A 179 7.38 0.76 26.34
C SER A 179 7.09 1.35 27.73
N ILE A 180 7.35 0.59 28.80
CA ILE A 180 7.26 1.06 30.20
C ILE A 180 8.36 2.10 30.47
N VAL A 181 9.61 1.80 30.10
CA VAL A 181 10.74 2.74 30.28
C VAL A 181 10.47 4.05 29.54
N LEU A 182 10.06 3.97 28.27
CA LEU A 182 9.71 5.14 27.48
C LEU A 182 8.52 5.91 28.07
N GLY A 183 7.49 5.19 28.54
CA GLY A 183 6.32 5.78 29.19
C GLY A 183 6.68 6.52 30.48
N ALA A 184 7.55 5.96 31.32
CA ALA A 184 8.04 6.59 32.54
C ALA A 184 8.86 7.84 32.25
N LEU A 185 9.75 7.79 31.24
CA LEU A 185 10.55 8.92 30.81
C LEU A 185 9.70 10.05 30.22
N MET A 186 8.63 9.72 29.49
CA MET A 186 7.64 10.68 29.01
C MET A 186 6.83 11.29 30.16
N ALA A 187 6.51 10.51 31.20
CA ALA A 187 5.76 11.01 32.36
C ALA A 187 6.58 11.96 33.25
N LEU A 188 7.91 11.87 33.25
CA LEU A 188 8.78 12.61 34.16
C LEU A 188 8.61 14.14 34.09
N PRO A 189 8.64 14.81 32.91
CA PRO A 189 8.43 16.25 32.85
C PRO A 189 7.02 16.69 33.26
N LEU A 190 6.02 15.87 32.99
CA LEU A 190 4.64 16.12 33.40
C LEU A 190 4.49 16.01 34.92
N ALA A 191 5.08 14.99 35.51
CA ALA A 191 5.08 14.78 36.96
C ALA A 191 5.81 15.94 37.67
N ALA A 192 6.95 16.39 37.13
CA ALA A 192 7.68 17.53 37.69
C ALA A 192 6.87 18.83 37.64
N ALA A 193 6.21 19.13 36.52
CA ALA A 193 5.33 20.29 36.42
C ALA A 193 4.16 20.22 37.40
N CYS A 194 3.51 19.05 37.52
CA CYS A 194 2.45 18.82 38.51
C CYS A 194 2.95 19.00 39.95
N ALA A 195 4.12 18.45 40.29
CA ALA A 195 4.74 18.58 41.61
C ALA A 195 5.11 20.03 41.94
N ALA A 196 5.52 20.81 40.93
CA ALA A 196 5.77 22.25 41.05
C ALA A 196 4.48 23.10 41.06
N GLY A 197 3.29 22.49 41.04
CA GLY A 197 2.01 23.20 41.06
C GLY A 197 1.68 23.95 39.76
N CYS A 198 2.34 23.59 38.64
CA CYS A 198 2.18 24.22 37.33
C CYS A 198 1.73 23.24 36.23
N GLY A 199 1.27 22.05 36.62
CA GLY A 199 0.68 21.07 35.69
C GLY A 199 -0.63 21.60 35.10
N SER A 200 -0.89 21.29 33.83
CA SER A 200 -2.13 21.65 33.16
C SER A 200 -2.53 20.61 32.10
N VAL A 201 -3.81 20.61 31.72
CA VAL A 201 -4.33 19.72 30.65
C VAL A 201 -3.64 20.01 29.32
N ALA A 202 -3.47 21.28 28.96
CA ALA A 202 -2.80 21.68 27.73
C ALA A 202 -1.32 21.26 27.71
N LEU A 203 -0.61 21.32 28.83
CA LEU A 203 0.76 20.79 28.93
C LEU A 203 0.79 19.29 28.66
N ALA A 204 -0.09 18.51 29.29
CA ALA A 204 -0.15 17.07 29.10
C ALA A 204 -0.41 16.70 27.64
N PHE A 205 -1.38 17.36 26.99
CA PHE A 205 -1.65 17.14 25.56
C PHE A 205 -0.48 17.58 24.68
N GLY A 206 -0.01 18.81 24.85
CA GLY A 206 1.05 19.39 24.03
C GLY A 206 2.35 18.59 24.11
N TYR A 207 2.78 18.23 25.31
CA TYR A 207 4.01 17.48 25.51
C TYR A 207 3.91 16.04 24.98
N VAL A 208 2.83 15.31 25.28
CA VAL A 208 2.67 13.91 24.80
C VAL A 208 2.55 13.87 23.27
N LEU A 209 1.80 14.79 22.66
CA LEU A 209 1.68 14.85 21.20
C LEU A 209 2.98 15.30 20.53
N ALA A 210 3.72 16.24 21.12
CA ALA A 210 5.04 16.62 20.62
C ALA A 210 6.03 15.45 20.69
N PHE A 211 6.02 14.70 21.79
CA PHE A 211 6.85 13.49 21.96
C PHE A 211 6.57 12.45 20.88
N ASP A 212 5.29 12.11 20.66
CA ASP A 212 4.90 11.16 19.62
C ASP A 212 5.18 11.71 18.21
N PHE A 213 4.99 13.00 17.98
CA PHE A 213 5.28 13.64 16.71
C PHE A 213 6.77 13.52 16.35
N LEU A 214 7.67 13.87 17.28
CA LEU A 214 9.11 13.79 17.06
C LEU A 214 9.57 12.35 16.86
N ARG A 215 8.99 11.42 17.61
CA ARG A 215 9.28 9.99 17.51
C ARG A 215 8.83 9.40 16.18
N ALA A 216 7.59 9.68 15.78
CA ALA A 216 7.03 9.26 14.48
C ALA A 216 7.81 9.87 13.31
N MET A 217 8.22 11.15 13.43
CA MET A 217 9.08 11.82 12.47
C MET A 217 10.43 11.10 12.32
N GLY A 218 11.10 10.75 13.42
CA GLY A 218 12.40 10.03 13.36
C GLY A 218 12.32 8.71 12.60
N HIS A 219 11.18 8.02 12.68
CA HIS A 219 10.97 6.74 11.99
C HIS A 219 10.28 6.89 10.63
N CYS A 220 10.00 8.09 10.14
CA CYS A 220 9.17 8.25 8.93
C CYS A 220 9.88 7.86 7.62
N ASN A 221 11.21 7.64 7.65
CA ASN A 221 12.05 7.32 6.49
C ASN A 221 11.98 8.39 5.37
N VAL A 222 11.61 9.62 5.71
CA VAL A 222 11.57 10.77 4.80
C VAL A 222 12.30 11.92 5.45
N GLU A 223 13.36 12.43 4.82
CA GLU A 223 14.04 13.62 5.32
C GLU A 223 13.15 14.86 5.16
N VAL A 224 12.93 15.57 6.27
CA VAL A 224 12.04 16.74 6.36
C VAL A 224 12.79 18.01 6.74
N PHE A 225 14.02 17.90 7.23
CA PHE A 225 14.87 19.04 7.56
C PHE A 225 15.70 19.45 6.35
N PRO A 226 15.58 20.71 5.87
CA PRO A 226 16.46 21.23 4.84
C PRO A 226 17.88 21.42 5.38
N SER A 227 18.88 21.10 4.56
CA SER A 227 20.30 21.31 4.88
C SER A 227 20.61 22.78 5.22
N SER A 228 19.94 23.71 4.52
CA SER A 228 20.10 25.16 4.72
C SER A 228 19.71 25.63 6.13
N LEU A 229 18.78 24.93 6.81
CA LEU A 229 18.38 25.28 8.16
C LEU A 229 19.53 25.05 9.15
N PHE A 230 20.23 23.92 9.06
CA PHE A 230 21.38 23.63 9.92
C PHE A 230 22.63 24.41 9.50
N GLN A 231 22.73 24.85 8.24
CA GLN A 231 23.79 25.79 7.85
C GLN A 231 23.54 27.18 8.43
N ALA A 232 22.29 27.65 8.44
CA ALA A 232 21.93 28.96 9.00
C ALA A 232 22.01 28.98 10.53
N ILE A 233 21.63 27.89 11.20
CA ILE A 233 21.65 27.76 12.66
C ILE A 233 22.32 26.43 13.05
N PRO A 234 23.66 26.36 13.09
CA PRO A 234 24.40 25.11 13.34
C PRO A 234 24.07 24.43 14.66
N VAL A 235 23.73 25.20 15.70
CA VAL A 235 23.39 24.66 17.02
C VAL A 235 22.13 23.79 16.96
N LEU A 236 21.20 24.07 16.04
CA LEU A 236 19.91 23.36 15.97
C LEU A 236 20.09 21.86 15.70
N ARG A 237 21.13 21.45 14.98
CA ARG A 237 21.42 20.02 14.69
C ARG A 237 21.74 19.19 15.95
N TYR A 238 22.00 19.83 17.07
CA TYR A 238 22.22 19.17 18.37
C TYR A 238 20.97 19.21 19.27
N LEU A 239 20.01 20.07 18.97
CA LEU A 239 18.76 20.22 19.73
C LEU A 239 17.62 19.37 19.17
N ILE A 240 17.73 18.91 17.93
CA ILE A 240 16.75 18.03 17.30
C ILE A 240 17.44 17.12 16.28
N TYR A 241 17.20 15.81 16.37
CA TYR A 241 17.66 14.86 15.36
C TYR A 241 16.86 15.04 14.07
N THR A 242 17.35 14.43 12.98
CA THR A 242 16.54 14.26 11.76
C THR A 242 16.14 12.80 11.55
N PRO A 243 15.15 12.53 10.67
CA PRO A 243 14.83 11.15 10.29
C PRO A 243 16.04 10.40 9.72
N THR A 244 16.96 11.10 9.04
CA THR A 244 18.23 10.52 8.58
C THR A 244 19.12 10.09 9.74
N TYR A 245 19.29 10.95 10.74
CA TYR A 245 20.09 10.66 11.94
C TYR A 245 19.61 9.39 12.65
N HIS A 246 18.28 9.25 12.83
CA HIS A 246 17.68 8.07 13.47
C HIS A 246 17.70 6.83 12.57
N THR A 247 17.56 6.98 11.25
CA THR A 247 17.69 5.86 10.31
C THR A 247 19.11 5.28 10.30
N ILE A 248 20.13 6.12 10.47
CA ILE A 248 21.52 5.67 10.63
C ILE A 248 21.66 4.81 11.87
N HIS A 249 21.03 5.15 13.00
CA HIS A 249 21.03 4.31 14.19
C HIS A 249 20.47 2.90 13.93
N HIS A 250 19.34 2.80 13.20
CA HIS A 250 18.74 1.51 12.81
C HIS A 250 19.67 0.67 11.92
N THR A 251 20.59 1.31 11.19
CA THR A 251 21.57 0.64 10.31
C THR A 251 22.89 0.35 11.02
N LYS A 252 23.38 1.31 11.82
CA LYS A 252 24.62 1.30 12.60
C LYS A 252 24.26 1.35 14.08
N ARG A 253 24.07 0.17 14.66
CA ARG A 253 23.58 -0.04 16.03
C ARG A 253 24.52 0.42 17.16
N GLU A 254 25.62 1.07 16.83
CA GLU A 254 26.67 1.50 17.76
C GLU A 254 26.73 3.02 17.94
N ALA A 255 25.86 3.77 17.24
CA ALA A 255 25.84 5.23 17.26
C ALA A 255 24.42 5.80 17.35
N ASN A 256 24.32 7.10 17.63
CA ASN A 256 23.09 7.89 17.57
C ASN A 256 21.97 7.40 18.52
N PHE A 257 22.23 7.35 19.83
CA PHE A 257 21.31 6.85 20.85
C PHE A 257 20.37 7.89 21.47
N CYS A 258 20.48 9.19 21.12
CA CYS A 258 19.65 10.24 21.72
C CYS A 258 18.13 9.98 21.55
N LEU A 259 17.32 10.56 22.44
CA LEU A 259 15.86 10.51 22.28
C LEU A 259 15.40 11.48 21.20
N PHE A 260 15.72 12.76 21.32
CA PHE A 260 15.48 13.77 20.29
C PHE A 260 16.67 14.69 20.11
N MET A 261 17.59 14.80 21.08
CA MET A 261 18.68 15.78 21.06
C MET A 261 20.06 15.13 20.83
N PRO A 262 20.66 15.24 19.61
CA PRO A 262 22.01 14.73 19.32
C PRO A 262 23.11 15.29 20.23
N LEU A 263 22.85 16.35 20.99
CA LEU A 263 23.71 16.85 22.07
C LEU A 263 24.19 15.71 22.99
N PHE A 264 23.33 14.77 23.37
CA PHE A 264 23.73 13.69 24.29
C PHE A 264 24.60 12.63 23.65
N ASP A 265 24.47 12.41 22.34
CA ASP A 265 25.40 11.58 21.59
C ASP A 265 26.77 12.25 21.45
N LEU A 266 26.80 13.57 21.24
CA LEU A 266 28.04 14.34 21.20
C LEU A 266 28.76 14.25 22.55
N LEU A 267 28.06 14.48 23.66
CA LEU A 267 28.62 14.39 25.01
C LEU A 267 29.04 12.96 25.38
N GLY A 268 28.28 11.96 24.93
CA GLY A 268 28.52 10.55 25.18
C GLY A 268 29.53 9.88 24.24
N GLY A 269 30.03 10.60 23.23
CA GLY A 269 30.98 10.10 22.24
C GLY A 269 30.41 9.04 21.28
N THR A 270 29.10 9.10 21.01
CA THR A 270 28.37 8.12 20.18
C THR A 270 27.72 8.72 18.94
N LEU A 271 28.10 9.94 18.57
CA LEU A 271 27.60 10.61 17.38
C LEU A 271 28.25 10.03 16.12
N ASP A 272 27.46 9.69 15.11
CA ASP A 272 27.96 9.32 13.79
C ASP A 272 28.12 10.56 12.90
N ASP A 273 29.36 10.88 12.55
CA ASP A 273 29.72 12.08 11.77
C ASP A 273 29.11 12.10 10.34
N HIS A 274 28.73 10.94 9.79
CA HIS A 274 28.08 10.87 8.48
C HIS A 274 26.62 11.33 8.52
N SER A 275 26.02 11.51 9.69
CA SER A 275 24.60 11.85 9.82
C SER A 275 24.21 13.13 9.11
N TRP A 276 25.02 14.18 9.24
CA TRP A 276 24.74 15.47 8.60
C TRP A 276 25.05 15.47 7.11
N GLU A 277 26.08 14.75 6.69
CA GLU A 277 26.42 14.62 5.27
C GLU A 277 25.34 13.81 4.53
N MET A 278 24.86 12.70 5.10
CA MET A 278 23.76 11.91 4.54
C MET A 278 22.45 12.70 4.52
N GLN A 279 22.16 13.48 5.57
CA GLN A 279 20.98 14.35 5.61
C GLN A 279 21.04 15.39 4.49
N LYS A 280 22.20 16.06 4.34
CA LYS A 280 22.44 17.01 3.27
C LYS A 280 22.27 16.37 1.90
N GLN A 281 22.88 15.21 1.66
CA GLN A 281 22.76 14.49 0.40
C GLN A 281 21.31 14.07 0.11
N THR A 282 20.57 13.57 1.11
CA THR A 282 19.19 13.12 0.93
C THR A 282 18.23 14.27 0.63
N PHE A 283 18.41 15.41 1.30
CA PHE A 283 17.59 16.59 1.07
C PHE A 283 18.02 17.34 -0.20
N ASP A 284 19.31 17.56 -0.43
CA ASP A 284 19.83 18.34 -1.57
C ASP A 284 19.88 17.54 -2.88
N ALA A 285 19.84 16.21 -2.86
CA ALA A 285 19.55 15.41 -4.05
C ALA A 285 18.18 15.78 -4.67
N THR A 286 17.34 16.54 -3.96
CA THR A 286 16.12 17.14 -4.52
C THR A 286 16.34 18.49 -5.23
N THR A 287 17.42 19.22 -4.93
CA THR A 287 17.75 20.55 -5.47
C THR A 287 18.78 20.47 -6.60
N HIS A 288 19.76 19.57 -6.51
CA HIS A 288 20.59 19.20 -7.65
C HIS A 288 19.86 18.14 -8.49
N ALA A 289 20.06 18.16 -9.81
CA ALA A 289 19.49 17.20 -10.76
C ALA A 289 20.05 15.76 -10.59
N GLY A 290 20.04 15.24 -9.37
CA GLY A 290 20.38 13.86 -9.01
C GLY A 290 19.17 12.96 -9.20
N VAL A 291 18.94 12.61 -10.47
CA VAL A 291 18.19 11.45 -11.00
C VAL A 291 17.12 10.88 -10.04
N ASP A 292 15.85 11.27 -10.22
CA ASP A 292 14.71 10.44 -9.78
C ASP A 292 15.06 9.00 -10.20
N GLU A 293 15.21 8.07 -9.24
CA GLU A 293 15.53 6.67 -9.55
C GLU A 293 14.55 6.18 -10.62
N VAL A 294 15.11 5.91 -11.80
CA VAL A 294 14.32 5.63 -12.99
C VAL A 294 13.76 4.22 -12.82
N PRO A 295 12.43 4.04 -12.74
CA PRO A 295 11.87 2.70 -12.68
C PRO A 295 12.14 1.98 -14.00
N ASP A 296 12.56 0.73 -13.94
CA ASP A 296 12.71 -0.09 -15.14
C ASP A 296 11.34 -0.45 -15.73
N PHE A 297 10.35 -0.69 -14.85
CA PHE A 297 8.99 -1.07 -15.21
C PHE A 297 7.95 -0.18 -14.50
N VAL A 298 6.93 0.25 -15.26
CA VAL A 298 5.78 1.00 -14.74
C VAL A 298 4.47 0.29 -15.08
N PHE A 299 3.65 0.04 -14.07
CA PHE A 299 2.25 -0.36 -14.25
C PHE A 299 1.35 0.86 -14.07
N LEU A 300 0.71 1.31 -15.16
CA LEU A 300 -0.16 2.48 -15.18
C LEU A 300 -1.61 2.08 -14.88
N ALA A 301 -1.97 2.15 -13.60
CA ALA A 301 -3.28 1.86 -13.03
C ALA A 301 -4.27 3.03 -13.16
N HIS A 302 -5.54 2.76 -12.84
CA HIS A 302 -6.57 3.77 -12.60
C HIS A 302 -7.33 3.41 -11.32
N VAL A 303 -8.09 4.34 -10.78
CA VAL A 303 -8.89 4.09 -9.58
C VAL A 303 -10.13 3.28 -9.96
N VAL A 304 -10.46 2.23 -9.22
CA VAL A 304 -11.63 1.39 -9.53
C VAL A 304 -12.91 2.14 -9.17
N ASP A 305 -13.05 2.53 -7.91
CA ASP A 305 -14.19 3.26 -7.37
C ASP A 305 -13.81 4.08 -6.11
N VAL A 306 -14.78 4.82 -5.56
CA VAL A 306 -14.58 5.70 -4.38
C VAL A 306 -14.19 4.91 -3.13
N MET A 307 -14.82 3.78 -2.85
CA MET A 307 -14.47 2.94 -1.69
C MET A 307 -13.08 2.34 -1.85
N GLN A 308 -12.76 1.83 -3.04
CA GLN A 308 -11.45 1.26 -3.35
C GLN A 308 -10.33 2.28 -3.23
N SER A 309 -10.60 3.57 -3.49
CA SER A 309 -9.58 4.63 -3.33
C SER A 309 -9.10 4.83 -1.89
N LEU A 310 -9.83 4.33 -0.89
CA LEU A 310 -9.41 4.30 0.52
C LEU A 310 -8.45 3.14 0.83
N HIS A 311 -8.28 2.20 -0.10
CA HIS A 311 -7.44 1.01 0.04
C HIS A 311 -6.08 1.20 -0.65
N VAL A 312 -5.37 2.26 -0.27
CA VAL A 312 -4.03 2.58 -0.78
C VAL A 312 -3.06 2.87 0.37
N PRO A 313 -1.74 2.64 0.21
CA PRO A 313 -0.79 2.71 1.33
C PRO A 313 -0.77 4.04 2.09
N PHE A 314 -0.96 5.16 1.38
CA PHE A 314 -0.98 6.50 2.00
C PHE A 314 -2.30 6.85 2.69
N VAL A 315 -3.34 6.03 2.58
CA VAL A 315 -4.58 6.17 3.37
C VAL A 315 -4.48 5.26 4.61
N LEU A 316 -4.36 3.94 4.40
CA LEU A 316 -4.21 2.95 5.47
C LEU A 316 -3.30 1.82 4.98
N ARG A 317 -2.00 1.89 5.30
CA ARG A 317 -1.00 0.89 4.91
C ARG A 317 -1.39 -0.54 5.27
N THR A 318 -1.83 -0.75 6.52
CA THR A 318 -2.23 -2.05 7.05
C THR A 318 -3.37 -2.66 6.26
N PHE A 319 -4.35 -1.83 5.88
CA PHE A 319 -5.49 -2.29 5.09
C PHE A 319 -5.09 -2.57 3.63
N ALA A 320 -4.28 -1.68 3.04
CA ALA A 320 -3.74 -1.87 1.69
C ALA A 320 -2.93 -3.17 1.52
N ALA A 321 -2.39 -3.72 2.62
CA ALA A 321 -1.68 -4.98 2.66
C ALA A 321 -2.58 -6.23 2.67
N THR A 322 -3.90 -6.07 2.69
CA THR A 322 -4.88 -7.16 2.64
C THR A 322 -5.67 -7.10 1.34
N PRO A 323 -6.30 -8.19 0.87
CA PRO A 323 -7.18 -8.13 -0.30
C PRO A 323 -8.35 -7.18 -0.08
N PHE A 324 -8.65 -6.33 -1.07
CA PHE A 324 -9.72 -5.35 -0.96
C PHE A 324 -11.07 -6.01 -0.67
N SER A 325 -11.74 -5.49 0.36
CA SER A 325 -13.12 -5.77 0.72
C SER A 325 -13.76 -4.49 1.24
N VAL A 326 -15.07 -4.32 1.06
CA VAL A 326 -15.76 -3.15 1.61
C VAL A 326 -15.92 -3.35 3.12
N GLN A 327 -15.18 -2.55 3.90
CA GLN A 327 -15.26 -2.56 5.35
C GLN A 327 -16.22 -1.49 5.86
N LEU A 328 -17.12 -1.85 6.78
CA LEU A 328 -18.14 -0.93 7.28
C LEU A 328 -17.56 0.32 7.95
N PHE A 329 -16.41 0.20 8.62
CA PHE A 329 -15.76 1.32 9.29
C PHE A 329 -15.21 2.38 8.32
N LEU A 330 -15.11 2.08 7.02
CA LEU A 330 -14.67 3.03 6.00
C LEU A 330 -15.82 3.85 5.43
N LEU A 331 -17.08 3.45 5.64
CA LEU A 331 -18.25 4.17 5.11
C LEU A 331 -18.29 5.64 5.56
N PRO A 332 -17.96 6.00 6.82
CA PRO A 332 -17.89 7.40 7.23
C PRO A 332 -16.84 8.23 6.47
N MET A 333 -15.81 7.60 5.90
CA MET A 333 -14.79 8.29 5.10
C MET A 333 -15.23 8.53 3.65
N TRP A 334 -16.31 7.90 3.19
CA TRP A 334 -16.75 7.97 1.81
C TRP A 334 -17.05 9.40 1.32
N PRO A 335 -17.78 10.26 2.06
CA PRO A 335 -18.04 11.63 1.60
C PRO A 335 -16.74 12.44 1.40
N PHE A 336 -15.75 12.23 2.28
CA PHE A 336 -14.44 12.85 2.14
C PHE A 336 -13.68 12.30 0.93
N ALA A 337 -13.68 10.97 0.75
CA ALA A 337 -13.08 10.32 -0.43
C ALA A 337 -13.68 10.83 -1.74
N PHE A 338 -14.99 11.07 -1.76
CA PHE A 338 -15.70 11.64 -2.90
C PHE A 338 -15.25 13.08 -3.20
N LEU A 339 -15.07 13.93 -2.19
CA LEU A 339 -14.53 15.27 -2.37
C LEU A 339 -13.09 15.24 -2.89
N VAL A 340 -12.26 14.34 -2.37
CA VAL A 340 -10.89 14.12 -2.86
C VAL A 340 -10.90 13.66 -4.31
N MET A 341 -11.81 12.77 -4.71
CA MET A 341 -11.99 12.38 -6.11
C MET A 341 -12.27 13.60 -7.00
N LEU A 342 -13.19 14.48 -6.60
CA LEU A 342 -13.52 15.68 -7.39
C LEU A 342 -12.29 16.60 -7.52
N ALA A 343 -11.57 16.84 -6.42
CA ALA A 343 -10.33 17.60 -6.43
C ALA A 343 -9.27 16.97 -7.35
N MET A 344 -9.12 15.65 -7.29
CA MET A 344 -8.20 14.91 -8.15
C MET A 344 -8.59 14.97 -9.63
N TRP A 345 -9.89 15.02 -9.95
CA TRP A 345 -10.35 15.16 -11.32
C TRP A 345 -9.83 16.47 -11.94
N VAL A 346 -9.92 17.57 -11.18
CA VAL A 346 -9.56 18.91 -11.64
C VAL A 346 -8.04 19.13 -11.65
N TRP A 347 -7.34 18.81 -10.57
CA TRP A 347 -5.96 19.26 -10.35
C TRP A 347 -4.89 18.17 -10.49
N SER A 348 -5.25 16.89 -10.38
CA SER A 348 -4.25 15.84 -10.26
C SER A 348 -3.65 15.42 -11.60
N LYS A 349 -2.37 15.05 -11.55
CA LYS A 349 -1.59 14.44 -12.63
C LYS A 349 -1.29 12.99 -12.27
N THR A 350 -0.77 12.20 -13.20
CA THR A 350 -0.32 10.84 -12.89
C THR A 350 0.76 10.81 -11.82
N PHE A 351 0.61 9.90 -10.86
CA PHE A 351 1.44 9.88 -9.65
C PHE A 351 1.72 8.47 -9.14
N VAL A 352 2.79 8.31 -8.36
CA VAL A 352 3.24 6.99 -7.85
C VAL A 352 2.41 6.61 -6.63
N ILE A 353 1.87 5.38 -6.64
CA ILE A 353 1.10 4.79 -5.53
C ILE A 353 1.99 3.89 -4.67
N SER A 354 2.75 3.02 -5.32
CA SER A 354 3.60 2.02 -4.66
C SER A 354 4.77 1.65 -5.57
N CYS A 355 5.77 0.99 -4.99
CA CYS A 355 6.91 0.44 -5.70
C CYS A 355 7.33 -0.89 -5.06
N TYR A 356 7.98 -1.74 -5.85
CA TYR A 356 8.64 -2.95 -5.37
C TYR A 356 9.88 -3.21 -6.22
N ASN A 357 10.77 -4.07 -5.73
CA ASN A 357 11.95 -4.49 -6.47
C ASN A 357 11.83 -5.96 -6.87
N LEU A 358 12.23 -6.28 -8.10
CA LEU A 358 12.39 -7.64 -8.57
C LEU A 358 13.81 -7.79 -9.13
N ARG A 359 14.66 -8.58 -8.46
CA ARG A 359 16.06 -8.83 -8.87
C ARG A 359 16.87 -7.55 -9.10
N GLY A 360 16.73 -6.59 -8.18
CA GLY A 360 17.41 -5.29 -8.25
C GLY A 360 16.85 -4.32 -9.29
N ARG A 361 15.70 -4.61 -9.89
CA ARG A 361 15.00 -3.73 -10.84
C ARG A 361 13.82 -3.07 -10.16
N LEU A 362 13.68 -1.76 -10.35
CA LEU A 362 12.64 -0.97 -9.71
C LEU A 362 11.35 -1.02 -10.52
N HIS A 363 10.29 -1.50 -9.89
CA HIS A 363 8.95 -1.55 -10.44
C HIS A 363 8.07 -0.53 -9.71
N GLN A 364 7.32 0.28 -10.47
CA GLN A 364 6.40 1.27 -9.90
C GLN A 364 4.98 1.09 -10.39
N MET A 365 4.02 1.32 -9.49
CA MET A 365 2.61 1.48 -9.86
C MET A 365 2.27 2.97 -9.89
N TRP A 366 1.86 3.45 -11.05
CA TRP A 366 1.38 4.82 -11.23
C TRP A 366 -0.13 4.82 -11.34
N ALA A 367 -0.81 5.80 -10.75
CA ALA A 367 -2.24 5.99 -10.94
C ALA A 367 -2.51 7.13 -11.91
N VAL A 368 -3.35 6.86 -12.90
CA VAL A 368 -4.16 7.89 -13.55
C VAL A 368 -5.24 8.30 -12.54
N PRO A 369 -5.34 9.60 -12.16
CA PRO A 369 -6.28 10.07 -11.14
C PRO A 369 -7.72 10.12 -11.68
N ARG A 370 -8.21 8.98 -12.19
CA ARG A 370 -9.50 8.82 -12.82
C ARG A 370 -10.15 7.54 -12.33
N TYR A 371 -11.43 7.64 -12.00
CA TYR A 371 -12.24 6.59 -11.41
C TYR A 371 -12.95 5.80 -12.51
N GLY A 372 -13.20 4.51 -12.29
CA GLY A 372 -13.72 3.61 -13.33
C GLY A 372 -14.95 4.13 -14.05
N PHE A 373 -15.91 4.73 -13.33
CA PHE A 373 -17.11 5.31 -13.93
C PHE A 373 -16.81 6.47 -14.90
N GLN A 374 -15.72 7.23 -14.67
CA GLN A 374 -15.34 8.37 -15.52
C GLN A 374 -14.87 7.93 -16.91
N TYR A 375 -14.36 6.70 -17.06
CA TYR A 375 -13.97 6.14 -18.36
C TYR A 375 -15.16 5.90 -19.30
N PHE A 376 -16.37 5.86 -18.74
CA PHE A 376 -17.62 5.69 -19.49
C PHE A 376 -18.32 7.03 -19.79
N LEU A 377 -17.75 8.15 -19.35
CA LEU A 377 -18.27 9.49 -19.64
C LEU A 377 -17.65 10.01 -20.96
N PRO A 378 -18.45 10.25 -22.03
CA PRO A 378 -17.91 10.65 -23.33
C PRO A 378 -17.04 11.91 -23.27
N PHE A 379 -17.46 12.92 -22.49
CA PHE A 379 -16.73 14.19 -22.36
C PHE A 379 -15.40 14.06 -21.60
N ALA A 380 -15.20 12.98 -20.83
CA ALA A 380 -13.97 12.76 -20.07
C ALA A 380 -12.88 12.08 -20.92
N LYS A 381 -13.24 11.50 -22.07
CA LYS A 381 -12.37 10.69 -22.93
C LYS A 381 -11.04 11.37 -23.24
N ASP A 382 -11.08 12.60 -23.75
CA ASP A 382 -9.87 13.32 -24.19
C ASP A 382 -8.97 13.68 -23.00
N GLY A 383 -9.58 14.06 -21.88
CA GLY A 383 -8.84 14.35 -20.64
C GLY A 383 -8.14 13.12 -20.08
N ILE A 384 -8.77 11.94 -20.14
CA ILE A 384 -8.18 10.66 -19.72
C ILE A 384 -7.03 10.29 -20.66
N ASN A 385 -7.25 10.34 -21.97
CA ASN A 385 -6.21 10.03 -22.95
C ASN A 385 -5.00 10.96 -22.82
N LYS A 386 -5.22 12.26 -22.56
CA LYS A 386 -4.14 13.21 -22.29
C LYS A 386 -3.31 12.81 -21.06
N GLN A 387 -3.93 12.34 -19.98
CA GLN A 387 -3.20 11.88 -18.79
C GLN A 387 -2.37 10.62 -19.07
N ILE A 388 -2.92 9.67 -19.83
CA ILE A 388 -2.21 8.44 -20.22
C ILE A 388 -1.04 8.79 -21.15
N GLU A 389 -1.26 9.64 -22.15
CA GLU A 389 -0.23 10.11 -23.07
C GLU A 389 0.92 10.80 -22.33
N LEU A 390 0.61 11.73 -21.41
CA LEU A 390 1.62 12.41 -20.60
C LEU A 390 2.41 11.46 -19.71
N ALA A 391 1.78 10.39 -19.20
CA ALA A 391 2.48 9.36 -18.43
C ALA A 391 3.45 8.55 -19.30
N ILE A 392 3.06 8.19 -20.53
CA ILE A 392 3.92 7.50 -21.50
C ILE A 392 5.12 8.37 -21.85
N LEU A 393 4.90 9.63 -22.21
CA LEU A 393 5.97 10.56 -22.57
C LEU A 393 6.91 10.85 -21.39
N ARG A 394 6.36 10.93 -20.17
CA ARG A 394 7.16 11.04 -18.95
C ARG A 394 8.05 9.80 -18.76
N ALA A 395 7.48 8.60 -18.89
CA ALA A 395 8.22 7.35 -18.75
C ALA A 395 9.33 7.24 -19.81
N ASP A 396 9.03 7.63 -21.06
CA ASP A 396 10.03 7.69 -22.12
C ASP A 396 11.18 8.64 -21.79
N LYS A 397 10.87 9.87 -21.38
CA LYS A 397 11.87 10.88 -21.02
C LYS A 397 12.75 10.41 -19.87
N MET A 398 12.17 9.74 -18.89
CA MET A 398 12.91 9.19 -17.74
C MET A 398 13.82 8.02 -18.13
N GLY A 399 13.51 7.29 -19.21
CA GLY A 399 14.26 6.11 -19.63
C GLY A 399 13.69 4.78 -19.12
N VAL A 400 12.40 4.76 -18.74
CA VAL A 400 11.67 3.55 -18.37
C VAL A 400 11.67 2.56 -19.54
N LYS A 401 11.86 1.27 -19.26
CA LYS A 401 11.95 0.24 -20.32
C LYS A 401 10.57 -0.19 -20.80
N VAL A 402 9.65 -0.45 -19.87
CA VAL A 402 8.29 -0.91 -20.17
C VAL A 402 7.27 -0.14 -19.35
N LEU A 403 6.22 0.33 -20.01
CA LEU A 403 5.02 0.87 -19.37
C LEU A 403 3.81 0.03 -19.76
N SER A 404 3.23 -0.66 -18.79
CA SER A 404 2.05 -1.49 -18.95
C SER A 404 0.77 -0.72 -18.63
N LEU A 405 -0.21 -0.73 -19.53
CA LEU A 405 -1.51 -0.09 -19.39
C LEU A 405 -2.50 -1.02 -18.68
N ALA A 406 -2.92 -0.65 -17.47
CA ALA A 406 -3.86 -1.45 -16.69
C ALA A 406 -5.31 -1.28 -17.17
N ALA A 407 -6.09 -2.37 -17.09
CA ALA A 407 -7.56 -2.36 -17.18
C ALA A 407 -8.14 -1.34 -18.19
N LEU A 408 -8.82 -0.27 -17.72
CA LEU A 408 -9.48 0.69 -18.61
C LEU A 408 -8.52 1.65 -19.33
N ASN A 409 -7.26 1.77 -18.88
CA ASN A 409 -6.24 2.57 -19.60
C ASN A 409 -5.87 1.97 -20.97
N LYS A 410 -6.19 0.70 -21.22
CA LYS A 410 -6.04 0.00 -22.51
C LYS A 410 -7.39 -0.34 -23.17
N ASN A 411 -8.47 0.34 -22.79
CA ASN A 411 -9.77 0.13 -23.41
C ASN A 411 -9.72 0.51 -24.91
N GLU A 412 -10.23 -0.37 -25.77
CA GLU A 412 -10.22 -0.18 -27.21
C GLU A 412 -11.06 1.02 -27.67
N ALA A 413 -12.23 1.23 -27.06
CA ALA A 413 -13.09 2.39 -27.36
C ALA A 413 -12.45 3.73 -26.90
N LEU A 414 -11.52 3.65 -25.95
CA LEU A 414 -10.81 4.81 -25.43
C LEU A 414 -9.63 5.20 -26.33
N ASN A 415 -8.73 4.25 -26.65
CA ASN A 415 -7.45 4.54 -27.31
C ASN A 415 -6.93 3.40 -28.21
N GLY A 416 -7.80 2.48 -28.65
CA GLY A 416 -7.41 1.30 -29.43
C GLY A 416 -6.60 0.26 -28.64
N GLY A 417 -6.53 0.41 -27.31
CA GLY A 417 -5.66 -0.37 -26.43
C GLY A 417 -4.19 -0.06 -26.66
N GLY A 418 -3.87 1.24 -26.66
CA GLY A 418 -2.53 1.80 -26.74
C GLY A 418 -2.07 2.22 -28.13
N THR A 419 -2.74 1.78 -29.20
CA THR A 419 -2.34 2.10 -30.59
C THR A 419 -2.38 3.59 -30.88
N LEU A 420 -3.33 4.32 -30.28
CA LEU A 420 -3.40 5.78 -30.39
C LEU A 420 -2.06 6.46 -30.05
N PHE A 421 -1.40 6.02 -28.98
CA PHE A 421 -0.18 6.66 -28.49
C PHE A 421 1.04 6.24 -29.29
N VAL A 422 1.16 4.95 -29.62
CA VAL A 422 2.29 4.42 -30.40
C VAL A 422 2.27 4.98 -31.84
N ASN A 423 1.09 5.14 -32.45
CA ASN A 423 0.97 5.73 -33.78
C ASN A 423 1.31 7.23 -33.77
N LYS A 424 0.95 7.94 -32.69
CA LYS A 424 1.22 9.37 -32.54
C LYS A 424 2.69 9.65 -32.22
N HIS A 425 3.36 8.73 -31.55
CA HIS A 425 4.76 8.84 -31.12
C HIS A 425 5.54 7.60 -31.58
N PRO A 426 5.93 7.51 -32.87
CA PRO A 426 6.59 6.32 -33.42
C PRO A 426 7.99 6.07 -32.82
N ASP A 427 8.67 7.11 -32.33
CA ASP A 427 10.04 7.05 -31.82
C ASP A 427 10.13 6.79 -30.31
N LEU A 428 9.04 6.31 -29.69
CA LEU A 428 9.06 5.93 -28.27
C LEU A 428 10.15 4.88 -28.02
N ARG A 429 10.99 5.14 -27.01
CA ARG A 429 12.01 4.24 -26.46
C ARG A 429 11.41 3.31 -25.41
N VAL A 430 10.44 3.80 -24.63
CA VAL A 430 9.65 2.97 -23.71
C VAL A 430 8.71 2.04 -24.49
N ARG A 431 8.62 0.77 -24.09
CA ARG A 431 7.64 -0.16 -24.67
C ARG A 431 6.29 0.01 -23.97
N VAL A 432 5.31 0.55 -24.69
CA VAL A 432 3.90 0.51 -24.27
C VAL A 432 3.34 -0.90 -24.46
N VAL A 433 2.77 -1.46 -23.39
CA VAL A 433 2.31 -2.85 -23.31
C VAL A 433 0.92 -2.92 -22.69
N HIS A 434 0.05 -3.79 -23.20
CA HIS A 434 -1.26 -4.03 -22.60
C HIS A 434 -1.32 -5.32 -21.77
N GLY A 435 -0.36 -6.24 -21.93
CA GLY A 435 -0.28 -7.52 -21.18
C GLY A 435 -1.43 -8.50 -21.40
N ASN A 436 -2.32 -8.26 -22.37
CA ASN A 436 -3.45 -9.15 -22.66
C ASN A 436 -3.01 -10.50 -23.24
N THR A 437 -1.81 -10.61 -23.81
CA THR A 437 -1.30 -11.90 -24.32
C THR A 437 -1.14 -12.90 -23.17
N LEU A 438 -0.52 -12.49 -22.05
CA LEU A 438 -0.46 -13.34 -20.85
C LEU A 438 -1.84 -13.54 -20.22
N THR A 439 -2.72 -12.53 -20.28
CA THR A 439 -4.11 -12.70 -19.81
C THR A 439 -4.83 -13.80 -20.58
N ALA A 440 -4.66 -13.86 -21.90
CA ALA A 440 -5.21 -14.94 -22.74
C ALA A 440 -4.62 -16.29 -22.34
N ALA A 441 -3.30 -16.35 -22.16
CA ALA A 441 -2.59 -17.57 -21.78
C ALA A 441 -3.07 -18.15 -20.45
N VAL A 442 -3.30 -17.32 -19.43
CA VAL A 442 -3.83 -17.77 -18.12
C VAL A 442 -5.18 -18.44 -18.30
N ILE A 443 -6.12 -17.77 -18.98
CA ILE A 443 -7.48 -18.32 -19.21
C ILE A 443 -7.41 -19.63 -19.98
N LEU A 444 -6.57 -19.70 -21.01
CA LEU A 444 -6.42 -20.89 -21.85
C LEU A 444 -5.84 -22.08 -21.06
N ASN A 445 -4.91 -21.83 -20.13
CA ASN A 445 -4.32 -22.87 -19.28
C ASN A 445 -5.22 -23.32 -18.13
N GLU A 446 -6.26 -22.56 -17.79
CA GLU A 446 -7.30 -23.00 -16.85
C GLU A 446 -8.29 -23.99 -17.49
N ILE A 447 -8.40 -23.99 -18.83
CA ILE A 447 -9.34 -24.87 -19.54
C ILE A 447 -8.88 -26.33 -19.40
N PRO A 448 -9.76 -27.27 -18.98
CA PRO A 448 -9.41 -28.68 -18.86
C PRO A 448 -8.83 -29.28 -20.14
N LYS A 449 -7.74 -30.04 -20.00
CA LYS A 449 -7.17 -30.82 -21.11
C LYS A 449 -8.21 -31.80 -21.64
N GLY A 450 -8.30 -31.94 -22.96
CA GLY A 450 -9.29 -32.78 -23.63
C GLY A 450 -10.64 -32.11 -23.89
N THR A 451 -10.81 -30.83 -23.54
CA THR A 451 -11.99 -30.05 -23.96
C THR A 451 -12.11 -30.01 -25.48
N THR A 452 -13.23 -30.50 -26.03
CA THR A 452 -13.49 -30.53 -27.48
C THR A 452 -14.42 -29.42 -27.96
N GLU A 453 -15.20 -28.82 -27.06
CA GLU A 453 -16.13 -27.73 -27.36
C GLU A 453 -16.17 -26.70 -26.22
N VAL A 454 -16.28 -25.43 -26.58
CA VAL A 454 -16.43 -24.31 -25.64
C VAL A 454 -17.55 -23.37 -26.09
N PHE A 455 -18.27 -22.79 -25.14
CA PHE A 455 -19.17 -21.67 -25.38
C PHE A 455 -18.54 -20.38 -24.90
N MET A 456 -18.53 -19.34 -25.75
CA MET A 456 -17.86 -18.10 -25.43
C MET A 456 -18.72 -16.86 -25.65
N THR A 457 -18.84 -16.05 -24.61
CA THR A 457 -19.35 -14.67 -24.71
C THR A 457 -18.22 -13.67 -24.86
N GLY A 458 -18.51 -12.53 -25.49
CA GLY A 458 -17.47 -11.54 -25.76
C GLY A 458 -16.41 -12.03 -26.77
N ALA A 459 -16.76 -13.02 -27.59
CA ALA A 459 -15.84 -13.65 -28.54
C ALA A 459 -15.31 -12.71 -29.63
N THR A 460 -15.98 -11.58 -29.84
CA THR A 460 -15.57 -10.53 -30.79
C THR A 460 -14.79 -9.39 -30.16
N SER A 461 -14.48 -9.48 -28.86
CA SER A 461 -13.54 -8.56 -28.20
C SER A 461 -12.10 -8.91 -28.55
N LYS A 462 -11.15 -8.01 -28.28
CA LYS A 462 -9.71 -8.26 -28.46
C LYS A 462 -9.23 -9.58 -27.81
N LEU A 463 -9.57 -9.77 -26.54
CA LEU A 463 -9.16 -10.96 -25.78
C LEU A 463 -9.95 -12.20 -26.23
N GLY A 464 -11.27 -12.05 -26.42
CA GLY A 464 -12.12 -13.13 -26.91
C GLY A 464 -11.69 -13.63 -28.29
N ARG A 465 -11.42 -12.73 -29.25
CA ARG A 465 -10.92 -13.09 -30.58
C ARG A 465 -9.69 -13.98 -30.48
N ALA A 466 -8.71 -13.58 -29.65
CA ALA A 466 -7.47 -14.32 -29.52
C ALA A 466 -7.67 -15.72 -28.93
N ILE A 467 -8.51 -15.83 -27.89
CA ILE A 467 -8.87 -17.12 -27.27
C ILE A 467 -9.61 -18.02 -28.28
N ALA A 468 -10.57 -17.47 -29.05
CA ALA A 468 -11.31 -18.21 -30.07
C ALA A 468 -10.36 -18.76 -31.14
N LEU A 469 -9.48 -17.92 -31.68
CA LEU A 469 -8.51 -18.31 -32.71
C LEU A 469 -7.52 -19.35 -32.17
N TYR A 470 -7.04 -19.19 -30.93
CA TYR A 470 -6.14 -20.16 -30.31
C TYR A 470 -6.79 -21.54 -30.18
N LEU A 471 -7.98 -21.60 -29.60
CA LEU A 471 -8.72 -22.85 -29.40
C LEU A 471 -9.09 -23.51 -30.74
N CYS A 472 -9.47 -22.71 -31.72
CA CYS A 472 -9.73 -23.13 -33.09
C CYS A 472 -8.51 -23.83 -33.73
N LYS A 473 -7.30 -23.24 -33.62
CA LYS A 473 -6.05 -23.87 -34.08
C LYS A 473 -5.74 -25.18 -33.35
N LYS A 474 -6.22 -25.37 -32.12
CA LYS A 474 -6.12 -26.62 -31.34
C LYS A 474 -7.28 -27.60 -31.62
N ARG A 475 -8.08 -27.38 -32.69
CA ARG A 475 -9.22 -28.22 -33.08
C ARG A 475 -10.32 -28.32 -32.01
N VAL A 476 -10.47 -27.27 -31.19
CA VAL A 476 -11.58 -27.13 -30.23
C VAL A 476 -12.68 -26.32 -30.90
N ARG A 477 -13.91 -26.84 -30.87
CA ARG A 477 -15.07 -26.16 -31.44
C ARG A 477 -15.49 -24.98 -30.54
N VAL A 478 -15.46 -23.76 -31.07
CA VAL A 478 -15.78 -22.53 -30.35
C VAL A 478 -17.14 -22.00 -30.80
N MET A 479 -18.13 -22.09 -29.92
CA MET A 479 -19.44 -21.45 -30.11
C MET A 479 -19.35 -19.97 -29.71
N MET A 480 -19.22 -19.10 -30.70
CA MET A 480 -19.06 -17.65 -30.53
C MET A 480 -20.42 -16.96 -30.41
N MET A 481 -20.76 -16.53 -29.19
CA MET A 481 -21.99 -15.79 -28.92
C MET A 481 -21.89 -14.34 -29.44
N THR A 482 -22.51 -14.08 -30.60
CA THR A 482 -22.55 -12.75 -31.23
C THR A 482 -23.75 -12.60 -32.16
N LEU A 483 -24.42 -11.45 -32.05
CA LEU A 483 -25.50 -11.06 -32.97
C LEU A 483 -24.96 -10.48 -34.30
N SER A 484 -23.70 -10.03 -34.32
CA SER A 484 -23.07 -9.48 -35.51
C SER A 484 -22.39 -10.58 -36.32
N THR A 485 -23.04 -10.97 -37.43
CA THR A 485 -22.51 -11.92 -38.41
C THR A 485 -21.24 -11.38 -39.08
N GLU A 486 -21.19 -10.08 -39.36
CA GLU A 486 -20.01 -9.43 -39.94
C GLU A 486 -18.77 -9.59 -39.04
N ARG A 487 -18.88 -9.29 -37.74
CA ARG A 487 -17.77 -9.47 -36.79
C ARG A 487 -17.35 -10.93 -36.66
N PHE A 488 -18.30 -11.86 -36.69
CA PHE A 488 -18.00 -13.29 -36.70
C PHE A 488 -17.22 -13.70 -37.94
N GLN A 489 -17.73 -13.37 -39.14
CA GLN A 489 -17.09 -13.70 -40.41
C GLN A 489 -15.70 -13.10 -40.54
N LYS A 490 -15.49 -11.88 -40.02
CA LYS A 490 -14.16 -11.27 -39.96
C LYS A 490 -13.17 -12.14 -39.20
N ILE A 491 -13.53 -12.58 -37.99
CA ILE A 491 -12.67 -13.45 -37.16
C ILE A 491 -12.52 -14.83 -37.80
N GLN A 492 -13.57 -15.39 -38.38
CA GLN A 492 -13.52 -16.69 -39.04
C GLN A 492 -12.50 -16.69 -40.19
N LYS A 493 -12.46 -15.62 -41.00
CA LYS A 493 -11.49 -15.46 -42.10
C LYS A 493 -10.04 -15.33 -41.63
N GLU A 494 -9.81 -14.94 -40.39
CA GLU A 494 -8.45 -14.87 -39.82
C GLU A 494 -7.91 -16.24 -39.42
N ALA A 495 -8.78 -17.25 -39.22
CA ALA A 495 -8.34 -18.61 -39.01
C ALA A 495 -7.90 -19.25 -40.34
N PRO A 496 -6.83 -20.08 -40.35
CA PRO A 496 -6.45 -20.86 -41.52
C PRO A 496 -7.63 -21.71 -42.02
N ALA A 497 -7.73 -21.90 -43.34
CA ALA A 497 -8.89 -22.53 -43.98
C ALA A 497 -9.28 -23.88 -43.35
N GLU A 498 -8.29 -24.69 -42.97
CA GLU A 498 -8.50 -26.00 -42.33
C GLU A 498 -9.15 -25.93 -40.94
N PHE A 499 -9.03 -24.79 -40.24
CA PHE A 499 -9.58 -24.61 -38.90
C PHE A 499 -10.88 -23.80 -38.87
N GLN A 500 -11.29 -23.14 -39.96
CA GLN A 500 -12.46 -22.23 -39.96
C GLN A 500 -13.77 -22.90 -39.50
N ASN A 501 -13.92 -24.20 -39.74
CA ASN A 501 -15.09 -24.98 -39.34
C ASN A 501 -15.22 -25.19 -37.82
N TYR A 502 -14.14 -24.96 -37.05
CA TYR A 502 -14.18 -25.00 -35.59
C TYR A 502 -14.77 -23.72 -34.98
N LEU A 503 -14.91 -22.63 -35.73
CA LEU A 503 -15.58 -21.42 -35.28
C LEU A 503 -17.05 -21.44 -35.71
N VAL A 504 -17.96 -21.42 -34.74
CA VAL A 504 -19.40 -21.49 -34.99
C VAL A 504 -20.10 -20.27 -34.40
N GLN A 505 -20.84 -19.53 -35.22
CA GLN A 505 -21.67 -18.44 -34.74
C GLN A 505 -22.88 -18.98 -34.00
N VAL A 506 -23.13 -18.48 -32.80
CA VAL A 506 -24.39 -18.72 -32.07
C VAL A 506 -25.00 -17.38 -31.65
N THR A 507 -26.33 -17.29 -31.71
CA THR A 507 -27.08 -16.05 -31.41
C THR A 507 -27.95 -16.17 -30.16
N LYS A 508 -28.06 -17.36 -29.58
CA LYS A 508 -28.86 -17.67 -28.40
C LYS A 508 -28.08 -18.52 -27.41
N TYR A 509 -28.17 -18.20 -26.12
CA TYR A 509 -27.54 -18.95 -25.02
C TYR A 509 -27.99 -20.41 -24.93
N ARG A 510 -29.21 -20.72 -25.39
CA ARG A 510 -29.73 -22.10 -25.47
C ARG A 510 -28.81 -23.05 -26.24
N SER A 511 -28.04 -22.53 -27.20
CA SER A 511 -27.07 -23.32 -27.97
C SER A 511 -25.99 -23.96 -27.10
N ALA A 512 -25.78 -23.44 -25.89
CA ALA A 512 -24.76 -23.90 -24.94
C ALA A 512 -25.26 -24.91 -23.91
N GLN A 513 -26.52 -25.37 -24.00
CA GLN A 513 -27.17 -26.22 -22.98
C GLN A 513 -26.45 -27.56 -22.71
N HIS A 514 -25.59 -28.01 -23.63
CA HIS A 514 -24.81 -29.25 -23.50
C HIS A 514 -23.30 -29.00 -23.33
N CYS A 515 -22.86 -27.74 -23.32
CA CYS A 515 -21.44 -27.39 -23.21
C CYS A 515 -21.10 -27.04 -21.76
N LYS A 516 -20.19 -27.80 -21.14
CA LYS A 516 -19.76 -27.59 -19.74
C LYS A 516 -18.64 -26.54 -19.59
N THR A 517 -17.98 -26.17 -20.68
CA THR A 517 -16.87 -25.21 -20.65
C THR A 517 -17.35 -23.86 -21.14
N TRP A 518 -17.48 -22.89 -20.23
CA TRP A 518 -17.96 -21.55 -20.53
C TRP A 518 -16.84 -20.54 -20.35
N ILE A 519 -16.58 -19.74 -21.39
CA ILE A 519 -15.64 -18.62 -21.34
C ILE A 519 -16.46 -17.32 -21.42
N VAL A 520 -16.38 -16.51 -20.37
CA VAL A 520 -17.25 -15.36 -20.14
C VAL A 520 -16.47 -14.06 -20.35
N GLY A 521 -16.68 -13.45 -21.52
CA GLY A 521 -16.13 -12.15 -21.90
C GLY A 521 -17.12 -10.99 -21.86
N LYS A 522 -18.38 -11.26 -21.54
CA LYS A 522 -19.45 -10.26 -21.34
C LYS A 522 -20.25 -10.61 -20.08
N TRP A 523 -20.79 -9.59 -19.43
CA TRP A 523 -21.57 -9.77 -18.22
C TRP A 523 -22.81 -10.64 -18.50
N LEU A 524 -23.10 -11.58 -17.60
CA LEU A 524 -24.21 -12.53 -17.70
C LEU A 524 -25.20 -12.34 -16.56
N SER A 525 -26.46 -12.15 -16.92
CA SER A 525 -27.58 -12.16 -15.99
C SER A 525 -27.83 -13.54 -15.39
N PRO A 526 -28.47 -13.63 -14.21
CA PRO A 526 -28.87 -14.92 -13.64
C PRO A 526 -29.73 -15.78 -14.57
N ARG A 527 -30.51 -15.17 -15.48
CA ARG A 527 -31.32 -15.91 -16.47
C ARG A 527 -30.45 -16.53 -17.55
N GLU A 528 -29.41 -15.85 -18.01
CA GLU A 528 -28.50 -16.37 -19.03
C GLU A 528 -27.62 -17.49 -18.47
N GLN A 529 -27.19 -17.38 -17.21
CA GLN A 529 -26.43 -18.44 -16.53
C GLN A 529 -27.20 -19.77 -16.40
N ARG A 530 -28.55 -19.76 -16.42
CA ARG A 530 -29.37 -20.99 -16.34
C ARG A 530 -29.24 -21.91 -17.56
N TRP A 531 -28.71 -21.41 -18.67
CA TRP A 531 -28.44 -22.23 -19.85
C TRP A 531 -27.18 -23.07 -19.71
N ALA A 532 -26.33 -22.81 -18.71
CA ALA A 532 -25.17 -23.64 -18.44
C ALA A 532 -25.61 -24.97 -17.79
N PRO A 533 -25.12 -26.13 -18.28
CA PRO A 533 -25.39 -27.42 -17.67
C PRO A 533 -24.80 -27.50 -16.25
N ALA A 534 -25.38 -28.36 -15.41
CA ALA A 534 -24.86 -28.62 -14.06
C ALA A 534 -23.40 -29.12 -14.13
N GLY A 535 -22.58 -28.65 -13.20
CA GLY A 535 -21.13 -28.88 -13.15
C GLY A 535 -20.31 -27.98 -14.08
N THR A 536 -20.91 -26.97 -14.72
CA THR A 536 -20.17 -25.98 -15.53
C THR A 536 -19.19 -25.20 -14.68
N HIS A 537 -18.00 -24.97 -15.22
CA HIS A 537 -17.06 -23.97 -14.73
C HIS A 537 -17.08 -22.75 -15.66
N PHE A 538 -17.34 -21.57 -15.08
CA PHE A 538 -17.29 -20.30 -15.79
C PHE A 538 -15.90 -19.69 -15.70
N HIS A 539 -15.08 -19.87 -16.74
CA HIS A 539 -13.84 -19.12 -16.91
C HIS A 539 -14.18 -17.70 -17.31
N GLN A 540 -13.64 -16.67 -16.64
CA GLN A 540 -14.10 -15.31 -16.85
C GLN A 540 -12.96 -14.29 -16.99
N PHE A 541 -13.10 -13.44 -18.02
CA PHE A 541 -12.23 -12.28 -18.24
C PHE A 541 -13.01 -10.97 -18.32
N VAL A 542 -14.33 -11.04 -18.15
CA VAL A 542 -15.18 -9.86 -17.99
C VAL A 542 -14.84 -9.15 -16.67
N VAL A 543 -14.73 -7.83 -16.73
CA VAL A 543 -14.52 -6.97 -15.55
C VAL A 543 -15.68 -5.97 -15.46
N PRO A 544 -16.42 -5.90 -14.35
CA PRO A 544 -16.30 -6.77 -13.17
C PRO A 544 -16.74 -8.23 -13.45
N PRO A 545 -16.25 -9.20 -12.65
CA PRO A 545 -16.64 -10.60 -12.78
C PRO A 545 -18.15 -10.81 -12.58
N ILE A 546 -18.71 -11.88 -13.15
CA ILE A 546 -20.15 -12.15 -13.00
C ILE A 546 -20.47 -12.64 -11.59
N ILE A 547 -21.67 -12.31 -11.12
CA ILE A 547 -22.14 -12.78 -9.81
C ILE A 547 -22.49 -14.27 -9.92
N GLY A 548 -21.93 -15.07 -9.02
CA GLY A 548 -22.17 -16.50 -8.94
C GLY A 548 -23.56 -16.82 -8.38
N PHE A 549 -24.54 -17.08 -9.25
CA PHE A 549 -25.92 -17.35 -8.85
C PHE A 549 -26.24 -18.85 -8.73
N ARG A 550 -25.55 -19.70 -9.49
CA ARG A 550 -25.82 -21.15 -9.57
C ARG A 550 -24.95 -21.92 -8.58
N ARG A 551 -25.58 -22.68 -7.68
CA ARG A 551 -24.88 -23.51 -6.68
C ARG A 551 -24.28 -24.80 -7.23
N ASP A 552 -24.78 -25.27 -8.38
CA ASP A 552 -24.33 -26.46 -9.08
C ASP A 552 -23.28 -26.13 -10.17
N CYS A 553 -22.75 -24.91 -10.18
CA CYS A 553 -21.70 -24.45 -11.08
C CYS A 553 -20.57 -23.81 -10.26
N THR A 554 -19.41 -23.66 -10.86
CA THR A 554 -18.26 -22.96 -10.26
C THR A 554 -17.84 -21.77 -11.11
N TYR A 555 -17.23 -20.77 -10.49
CA TYR A 555 -16.89 -19.49 -11.12
C TYR A 555 -15.40 -19.24 -10.92
N GLY A 556 -14.66 -19.13 -12.03
CA GLY A 556 -13.23 -18.82 -12.02
C GLY A 556 -12.98 -17.40 -11.50
N LYS A 557 -11.79 -17.12 -11.00
CA LYS A 557 -11.39 -15.74 -10.65
C LYS A 557 -10.96 -14.99 -11.92
N LEU A 558 -10.74 -13.68 -11.80
CA LEU A 558 -10.07 -12.95 -12.88
C LEU A 558 -8.65 -13.47 -13.06
N ALA A 559 -8.20 -13.56 -14.31
CA ALA A 559 -6.85 -14.00 -14.65
C ALA A 559 -5.79 -13.21 -13.88
N ALA A 560 -5.02 -13.94 -13.06
CA ALA A 560 -4.02 -13.38 -12.17
C ALA A 560 -2.82 -14.31 -12.07
N MET A 561 -1.67 -13.73 -11.73
CA MET A 561 -0.41 -14.45 -11.57
C MET A 561 0.22 -14.07 -10.23
N ARG A 562 0.72 -15.07 -9.52
CA ARG A 562 1.61 -14.91 -8.39
C ARG A 562 2.98 -14.47 -8.89
N LEU A 563 3.49 -13.38 -8.31
CA LEU A 563 4.83 -12.90 -8.55
C LEU A 563 5.89 -13.88 -7.98
N PRO A 564 7.13 -13.81 -8.47
CA PRO A 564 8.22 -14.64 -7.94
C PRO A 564 8.46 -14.39 -6.44
N LYS A 565 8.94 -15.42 -5.73
CA LYS A 565 9.20 -15.35 -4.27
C LYS A 565 10.32 -14.38 -3.89
N ASP A 566 11.19 -14.03 -4.83
CA ASP A 566 12.30 -13.08 -4.68
C ASP A 566 11.89 -11.60 -4.90
N VAL A 567 10.59 -11.30 -5.00
CA VAL A 567 10.10 -9.91 -4.95
C VAL A 567 10.35 -9.31 -3.56
N GLN A 568 10.86 -8.08 -3.54
CA GLN A 568 11.18 -7.34 -2.33
C GLN A 568 10.41 -6.03 -2.26
N GLY A 569 10.00 -5.64 -1.05
CA GLY A 569 9.34 -4.36 -0.81
C GLY A 569 7.93 -4.22 -1.37
N LEU A 570 7.26 -5.34 -1.69
CA LEU A 570 5.85 -5.36 -2.04
C LEU A 570 5.00 -5.49 -0.77
N GLY A 571 4.32 -4.41 -0.39
CA GLY A 571 3.48 -4.34 0.82
C GLY A 571 2.02 -4.00 0.56
N ALA A 572 1.56 -4.05 -0.70
CA ALA A 572 0.18 -3.74 -1.05
C ALA A 572 -0.40 -4.80 -1.98
N CYS A 573 -1.65 -5.20 -1.72
CA CYS A 573 -2.41 -6.08 -2.59
C CYS A 573 -2.94 -5.31 -3.81
N GLU A 574 -2.97 -5.96 -4.96
CA GLU A 574 -3.57 -5.40 -6.17
C GLU A 574 -5.07 -5.66 -6.17
N TYR A 575 -5.86 -4.65 -5.78
CA TYR A 575 -7.31 -4.75 -5.64
C TYR A 575 -7.71 -5.91 -4.72
N SER A 576 -8.56 -6.84 -5.17
CA SER A 576 -9.07 -7.97 -4.39
C SER A 576 -8.18 -9.22 -4.48
N LEU A 577 -6.97 -9.10 -5.04
CA LEU A 577 -6.04 -10.22 -5.18
C LEU A 577 -5.27 -10.48 -3.89
N ASP A 578 -4.88 -11.73 -3.70
CA ASP A 578 -4.09 -12.17 -2.55
C ASP A 578 -2.70 -11.54 -2.53
N ARG A 579 -2.03 -11.55 -1.37
CA ARG A 579 -0.66 -11.05 -1.22
C ARG A 579 0.29 -11.71 -2.22
N GLY A 580 1.09 -10.89 -2.90
CA GLY A 580 2.04 -11.33 -3.92
C GLY A 580 1.39 -11.77 -5.25
N VAL A 581 0.09 -11.54 -5.43
CA VAL A 581 -0.64 -11.81 -6.67
C VAL A 581 -0.99 -10.50 -7.36
N VAL A 582 -0.77 -10.45 -8.68
CA VAL A 582 -1.13 -9.31 -9.54
C VAL A 582 -2.00 -9.78 -10.70
N HIS A 583 -2.76 -8.88 -11.32
CA HIS A 583 -3.55 -9.24 -12.50
C HIS A 583 -2.62 -9.73 -13.62
N ALA A 584 -3.10 -10.66 -14.44
CA ALA A 584 -2.30 -11.26 -15.52
C ALA A 584 -1.75 -10.21 -16.51
N CYS A 585 -2.42 -9.06 -16.64
CA CYS A 585 -1.91 -7.97 -17.48
C CYS A 585 -0.76 -7.16 -16.85
N HIS A 586 -0.70 -7.05 -15.52
CA HIS A 586 0.47 -6.53 -14.83
C HIS A 586 1.63 -7.51 -15.02
N ALA A 587 1.40 -8.80 -14.70
CA ALA A 587 2.39 -9.86 -14.90
C ALA A 587 2.87 -9.94 -16.36
N GLY A 588 1.99 -9.73 -17.34
CA GLY A 588 2.37 -9.71 -18.76
C GLY A 588 3.33 -8.58 -19.09
N GLY A 589 3.13 -7.40 -18.49
CA GLY A 589 4.08 -6.29 -18.57
C GLY A 589 5.43 -6.61 -17.92
N VAL A 590 5.41 -7.30 -16.77
CA VAL A 590 6.64 -7.76 -16.09
C VAL A 590 7.40 -8.76 -16.96
N VAL A 591 6.72 -9.74 -17.55
CA VAL A 591 7.33 -10.72 -18.46
C VAL A 591 7.92 -10.03 -19.69
N HIS A 592 7.21 -9.05 -20.25
CA HIS A 592 7.70 -8.27 -21.38
C HIS A 592 9.01 -7.53 -21.04
N PHE A 593 9.09 -6.98 -19.83
CA PHE A 593 10.31 -6.36 -19.31
C PHE A 593 11.44 -7.37 -19.10
N LEU A 594 11.17 -8.49 -18.44
CA LEU A 594 12.19 -9.49 -18.08
C LEU A 594 12.77 -10.21 -19.31
N GLU A 595 11.97 -10.44 -20.34
CA GLU A 595 12.43 -11.02 -21.61
C GLU A 595 13.08 -9.99 -22.54
N GLY A 596 13.03 -8.68 -22.20
CA GLY A 596 13.62 -7.63 -23.02
C GLY A 596 12.97 -7.49 -24.40
N TYR A 597 11.67 -7.79 -24.52
CA TYR A 597 10.97 -7.67 -25.79
C TYR A 597 10.98 -6.21 -26.29
N THR A 598 11.24 -6.04 -27.58
CA THR A 598 11.50 -4.72 -28.20
C THR A 598 10.30 -4.14 -28.94
N HIS A 599 9.22 -4.89 -29.09
CA HIS A 599 7.99 -4.44 -29.75
C HIS A 599 7.03 -3.80 -28.75
N HIS A 600 6.11 -2.97 -29.23
CA HIS A 600 4.95 -2.59 -28.45
C HIS A 600 3.93 -3.73 -28.43
N GLU A 601 3.35 -4.03 -27.27
CA GLU A 601 2.22 -4.97 -27.17
C GLU A 601 0.93 -4.15 -27.06
N VAL A 602 0.46 -3.62 -28.18
CA VAL A 602 -0.75 -2.80 -28.31
C VAL A 602 -1.64 -3.32 -29.44
N GLY A 603 -2.90 -2.89 -29.49
CA GLY A 603 -3.79 -3.31 -30.57
C GLY A 603 -4.21 -4.77 -30.43
N ALA A 604 -4.24 -5.54 -31.52
CA ALA A 604 -4.69 -6.92 -31.50
C ALA A 604 -3.65 -7.86 -30.84
N ILE A 605 -4.13 -8.90 -30.17
CA ILE A 605 -3.26 -9.93 -29.57
C ILE A 605 -2.77 -10.87 -30.69
N ASP A 606 -1.46 -11.08 -30.72
CA ASP A 606 -0.81 -12.11 -31.52
C ASP A 606 -1.02 -13.48 -30.85
N VAL A 607 -1.75 -14.35 -31.56
CA VAL A 607 -2.13 -15.67 -31.08
C VAL A 607 -0.92 -16.60 -30.94
N ASP A 608 0.09 -16.43 -31.79
CA ASP A 608 1.25 -17.33 -31.84
C ASP A 608 2.25 -17.02 -30.70
N ARG A 609 2.10 -15.86 -30.05
CA ARG A 609 2.88 -15.44 -28.89
C ARG A 609 2.31 -15.94 -27.56
N ILE A 610 1.09 -16.50 -27.54
CA ILE A 610 0.41 -16.91 -26.30
C ILE A 610 1.22 -17.96 -25.54
N ASP A 611 1.61 -19.05 -26.21
CA ASP A 611 2.39 -20.13 -25.59
C ASP A 611 3.79 -19.63 -25.21
N VAL A 612 4.41 -18.78 -26.05
CA VAL A 612 5.73 -18.19 -25.79
C VAL A 612 5.73 -17.32 -24.52
N VAL A 613 4.72 -16.47 -24.35
CA VAL A 613 4.59 -15.57 -23.20
C VAL A 613 4.24 -16.36 -21.93
N TRP A 614 3.46 -17.44 -22.05
CA TRP A 614 3.19 -18.36 -20.95
C TRP A 614 4.46 -19.03 -20.42
N GLU A 615 5.23 -19.66 -21.30
CA GLU A 615 6.47 -20.34 -20.93
C GLU A 615 7.49 -19.35 -20.35
N ALA A 616 7.58 -18.14 -20.92
CA ALA A 616 8.40 -17.07 -20.36
C ALA A 616 7.96 -16.66 -18.93
N ALA A 617 6.66 -16.57 -18.68
CA ALA A 617 6.14 -16.28 -17.34
C ALA A 617 6.57 -17.35 -16.33
N LEU A 618 6.40 -18.64 -16.68
CA LEU A 618 6.79 -19.77 -15.85
C LEU A 618 8.31 -19.83 -15.62
N LYS A 619 9.11 -19.57 -16.67
CA LYS A 619 10.58 -19.48 -16.63
C LYS A 619 11.05 -18.41 -15.65
N HIS A 620 10.39 -17.25 -15.63
CA HIS A 620 10.72 -16.18 -14.70
C HIS A 620 10.19 -16.39 -13.27
N GLY A 621 9.49 -17.50 -13.02
CA GLY A 621 8.98 -17.88 -11.70
C GLY A 621 7.59 -17.30 -11.37
N LEU A 622 6.92 -16.66 -12.33
CA LEU A 622 5.53 -16.30 -12.18
C LEU A 622 4.67 -17.56 -12.30
N ARG A 623 3.63 -17.68 -11.47
CA ARG A 623 2.76 -18.85 -11.45
C ARG A 623 1.29 -18.43 -11.49
N PRO A 624 0.38 -19.25 -12.03
CA PRO A 624 -1.06 -19.01 -11.89
C PRO A 624 -1.46 -18.87 -10.42
N ALA A 625 -2.39 -17.96 -10.14
CA ALA A 625 -2.74 -17.53 -8.79
C ALA A 625 -3.61 -18.52 -8.02
#